data_AF-A0A432SUQ3-F1
#
_entry.id   AF-A0A432SUQ3-F1
#
_cell.length_a   1.000
_cell.length_b   1.000
_cell.length_c   1.000
_cell.angle_alpha   90.00
_cell.angle_beta   90.00
_cell.angle_gamma   90.00
#
_symmetry.space_group_name_H-M   'P 1'
#
loop_
_entity.id
_entity.type
_entity.pdbx_description
1 polymer ?
#
loop_
_entity_poly.entity_id
_entity_poly.type
_entity_poly.pdbx_seq_one_letter_code
_entity_poly.pdbx_strand_id
1 'polypeptide(L)'
;MTQTDYTKKIEILKEWAYAYYVEDNPIATDEEYDKLYHEVLDYETANPTEVAEDSPTKRVGGVVRDEFTKAKHIKRMWSMEDVFTKDEVEEWLDRTVKNVGKTPYFCEPKFDGASMNLLYENGKLVRAITRGDGVEGEEVTDNVRTIRSVPLTIEYKELIEIRGEVVIRKDDFEIIN
;
A
#
# COMPACT_ATOMS: atom_id res chain seq x y z
N MET A 1 -26.74 10.78 -12.50
CA MET A 1 -26.16 9.46 -12.78
C MET A 1 -27.02 8.41 -12.09
N THR A 2 -27.24 7.22 -12.68
CA THR A 2 -27.95 6.12 -12.00
C THR A 2 -26.97 5.29 -11.16
N GLN A 3 -27.47 4.49 -10.21
CA GLN A 3 -26.61 3.60 -9.41
C GLN A 3 -25.83 2.60 -10.27
N THR A 4 -26.46 2.06 -11.32
CA THR A 4 -25.79 1.15 -12.27
C THR A 4 -24.67 1.83 -13.04
N ASP A 5 -24.89 3.08 -13.47
CA ASP A 5 -23.85 3.87 -14.14
C ASP A 5 -22.69 4.19 -13.20
N TYR A 6 -23.01 4.55 -11.95
CA TYR A 6 -22.03 4.77 -10.89
C TYR A 6 -21.15 3.53 -10.69
N THR A 7 -21.74 2.34 -10.52
CA THR A 7 -20.97 1.10 -10.35
C THR A 7 -20.03 0.84 -11.52
N LYS A 8 -20.45 1.08 -12.77
CA LYS A 8 -19.57 0.90 -13.94
C LYS A 8 -18.40 1.89 -13.94
N LYS A 9 -18.67 3.16 -13.66
CA LYS A 9 -17.65 4.19 -13.58
C LYS A 9 -16.66 3.95 -12.44
N ILE A 10 -17.14 3.39 -11.33
CA ILE A 10 -16.29 2.98 -10.21
C ILE A 10 -15.26 1.94 -10.64
N GLU A 11 -15.69 0.93 -11.41
CA GLU A 11 -14.78 -0.12 -11.87
C GLU A 11 -13.75 0.42 -12.86
N ILE A 12 -14.16 1.30 -13.79
CA ILE A 12 -13.24 1.98 -14.70
C ILE A 12 -12.24 2.85 -13.94
N LEU A 13 -12.70 3.64 -12.96
CA LEU A 13 -11.84 4.51 -12.17
C LEU A 13 -10.82 3.71 -11.36
N LYS A 14 -11.22 2.55 -10.82
CA LYS A 14 -10.30 1.61 -10.15
C LYS A 14 -9.26 1.06 -11.12
N GLU A 15 -9.66 0.64 -12.31
CA GLU A 15 -8.76 0.14 -13.34
C GLU A 15 -7.72 1.20 -13.74
N TRP A 16 -8.16 2.43 -14.00
CA TRP A 16 -7.28 3.54 -14.37
C TRP A 16 -6.33 3.92 -13.22
N ALA A 17 -6.84 3.95 -11.98
CA ALA A 17 -6.01 4.19 -10.81
C ALA A 17 -4.96 3.08 -10.64
N TYR A 18 -5.32 1.81 -10.86
CA TYR A 18 -4.37 0.70 -10.80
C TYR A 18 -3.28 0.84 -11.86
N ALA A 19 -3.66 1.06 -13.12
CA ALA A 19 -2.74 1.24 -14.23
C ALA A 19 -1.77 2.41 -14.01
N TYR A 20 -2.25 3.52 -13.45
CA TYR A 20 -1.43 4.69 -13.15
C TYR A 20 -0.52 4.47 -11.92
N TYR A 21 -1.09 4.08 -10.77
CA TYR A 21 -0.37 4.08 -9.49
C TYR A 21 0.36 2.79 -9.15
N VAL A 22 0.03 1.68 -9.82
CA VAL A 22 0.63 0.36 -9.56
C VAL A 22 1.46 -0.10 -10.75
N GLU A 23 0.93 -0.01 -11.97
CA GLU A 23 1.62 -0.51 -13.16
C GLU A 23 2.56 0.51 -13.80
N ASP A 24 2.48 1.80 -13.42
CA ASP A 24 3.17 2.91 -14.08
C ASP A 24 2.92 2.92 -15.60
N ASN A 25 1.72 2.48 -16.02
CA ASN A 25 1.27 2.34 -17.41
C ASN A 25 -0.13 2.93 -17.58
N PRO A 26 -0.28 4.26 -17.53
CA PRO A 26 -1.58 4.91 -17.58
C PRO A 26 -2.33 4.59 -18.87
N ILE A 27 -3.55 4.07 -18.73
CA ILE A 27 -4.45 3.72 -19.86
C ILE A 27 -5.50 4.80 -20.15
N ALA A 28 -5.45 5.91 -19.40
CA ALA A 28 -6.23 7.12 -19.61
C ALA A 28 -5.34 8.33 -19.36
N THR A 29 -5.66 9.45 -20.01
CA THR A 29 -4.99 10.73 -19.75
C THR A 29 -5.42 11.30 -18.39
N ASP A 30 -4.61 12.19 -17.82
CA ASP A 30 -4.92 12.87 -16.56
C ASP A 30 -6.27 13.61 -16.63
N GLU A 31 -6.57 14.26 -17.77
CA GLU A 31 -7.84 14.97 -17.99
C GLU A 31 -9.04 14.00 -17.98
N GLU A 32 -8.92 12.83 -18.60
CA GLU A 32 -9.97 11.80 -18.58
C GLU A 32 -10.16 11.25 -17.17
N TYR A 33 -9.07 10.96 -16.47
CA TYR A 33 -9.09 10.46 -15.11
C TYR A 33 -9.77 11.46 -14.16
N ASP A 34 -9.34 12.72 -14.18
CA ASP A 34 -9.87 13.77 -13.33
C ASP A 34 -11.35 14.01 -13.58
N LYS A 35 -11.77 14.03 -14.86
CA LYS A 35 -13.18 14.14 -15.22
C LYS A 35 -14.00 12.98 -14.64
N LEU A 36 -13.55 11.74 -14.82
CA LEU A 36 -14.24 10.56 -14.29
C LEU A 36 -14.31 10.59 -12.77
N TYR A 37 -13.20 10.97 -12.12
CA TYR A 37 -13.12 11.11 -10.67
C TYR A 37 -14.14 12.13 -10.14
N HIS A 38 -14.26 13.30 -10.78
CA HIS A 38 -15.25 14.30 -10.40
C HIS A 38 -16.69 13.82 -10.59
N GLU A 39 -17.00 13.16 -11.70
CA GLU A 39 -18.34 12.60 -11.94
C GLU A 39 -18.74 11.54 -10.89
N VAL A 40 -17.77 10.72 -10.44
CA VAL A 40 -17.98 9.76 -9.35
C VAL A 40 -18.19 10.49 -8.02
N LEU A 41 -17.33 11.46 -7.69
CA LEU A 41 -17.40 12.23 -6.45
C LEU A 41 -18.73 13.00 -6.31
N ASP A 42 -19.23 13.60 -7.40
CA ASP A 42 -20.49 14.33 -7.40
C ASP A 42 -21.67 13.41 -7.05
N TYR A 43 -21.67 12.18 -7.58
CA TYR A 43 -22.71 11.20 -7.26
C TYR A 43 -22.66 10.75 -5.82
N GLU A 44 -21.47 10.48 -5.29
CA GLU A 44 -21.30 10.06 -3.90
C GLU A 44 -21.70 11.15 -2.91
N THR A 45 -21.38 12.40 -3.24
CA THR A 45 -21.79 13.58 -2.46
C THR A 45 -23.32 13.71 -2.45
N ALA A 46 -23.98 13.46 -3.58
CA ALA A 46 -25.44 13.48 -3.68
C ALA A 46 -26.12 12.24 -3.05
N ASN A 47 -25.40 11.11 -2.92
CA ASN A 47 -25.94 9.82 -2.43
C ASN A 47 -25.04 9.18 -1.36
N PRO A 48 -24.90 9.78 -0.16
CA PRO A 48 -23.94 9.32 0.86
C PRO A 48 -24.14 7.87 1.34
N THR A 49 -25.36 7.35 1.24
CA THR A 49 -25.70 5.97 1.65
C THR A 49 -25.39 4.92 0.58
N GLU A 50 -25.04 5.33 -0.64
CA GLU A 50 -24.79 4.44 -1.78
C GLU A 50 -23.30 4.38 -2.17
N VAL A 51 -22.43 5.04 -1.42
CA VAL A 51 -21.01 5.13 -1.73
C VAL A 51 -20.33 3.78 -1.52
N ALA A 52 -19.72 3.27 -2.59
CA ALA A 52 -18.94 2.04 -2.55
C ALA A 52 -17.85 2.12 -1.47
N GLU A 53 -17.66 1.07 -0.68
CA GLU A 53 -16.67 1.07 0.41
C GLU A 53 -15.24 1.24 -0.08
N ASP A 54 -14.94 0.72 -1.27
CA ASP A 54 -13.64 0.72 -1.91
C ASP A 54 -13.49 1.81 -2.99
N SER A 55 -14.30 2.86 -2.89
CA SER A 55 -14.25 3.94 -3.87
C SER A 55 -12.91 4.70 -3.85
N PRO A 56 -12.28 4.96 -5.01
CA PRO A 56 -11.06 5.78 -5.08
C PRO A 56 -11.20 7.19 -4.49
N THR A 57 -12.40 7.75 -4.49
CA THR A 57 -12.73 9.07 -3.91
C THR A 57 -12.74 9.07 -2.38
N LYS A 58 -12.88 7.89 -1.74
CA LYS A 58 -12.78 7.75 -0.27
C LYS A 58 -11.34 7.80 0.24
N ARG A 59 -10.35 7.93 -0.65
CA ARG A 59 -8.94 8.03 -0.29
C ARG A 59 -8.52 9.43 0.14
N VAL A 60 -9.42 10.42 0.12
CA VAL A 60 -9.14 11.76 0.63
C VAL A 60 -9.12 11.72 2.16
N GLY A 61 -8.03 12.21 2.75
CA GLY A 61 -7.78 12.17 4.20
C GLY A 61 -8.99 12.70 4.99
N GLY A 62 -9.48 11.88 5.92
CA GLY A 62 -10.55 12.24 6.83
C GLY A 62 -10.09 13.21 7.93
N VAL A 63 -10.73 13.13 9.09
CA VAL A 63 -10.33 13.91 10.27
C VAL A 63 -8.90 13.52 10.67
N VAL A 64 -7.99 14.51 10.69
CA VAL A 64 -6.63 14.35 11.21
C VAL A 64 -6.73 13.93 12.67
N ARG A 65 -6.19 12.76 13.00
CA ARG A 65 -6.11 12.34 14.40
C ARG A 65 -5.05 13.16 15.10
N ASP A 66 -5.36 13.64 16.29
CA ASP A 66 -4.41 14.43 17.09
C ASP A 66 -3.20 13.60 17.55
N GLU A 67 -3.35 12.28 17.69
CA GLU A 67 -2.28 11.38 18.15
C GLU A 67 -2.34 10.00 17.48
N PHE A 68 -1.17 9.39 17.26
CA PHE A 68 -1.04 8.00 16.84
C PHE A 68 -1.15 7.06 18.03
N THR A 69 -1.87 5.94 17.83
CA THR A 69 -1.99 4.89 18.85
C THR A 69 -1.00 3.77 18.58
N LYS A 70 -0.49 3.12 19.62
CA LYS A 70 0.38 1.95 19.45
C LYS A 70 -0.43 0.70 19.15
N ALA A 71 0.08 -0.13 18.26
CA ALA A 71 -0.52 -1.41 17.89
C ALA A 71 0.55 -2.48 17.67
N LYS A 72 0.25 -3.72 18.09
CA LYS A 72 1.13 -4.88 17.92
C LYS A 72 0.94 -5.53 16.55
N HIS A 73 2.05 -5.96 15.98
CA HIS A 73 2.08 -6.81 14.78
C HIS A 73 1.62 -8.23 15.13
N ILE A 74 0.99 -8.93 14.17
CA ILE A 74 0.64 -10.36 14.35
C ILE A 74 1.92 -11.20 14.46
N LYS A 75 2.94 -10.85 13.68
CA LYS A 75 4.27 -11.45 13.74
C LYS A 75 5.34 -10.38 13.83
N ARG A 76 6.43 -10.72 14.55
CA ARG A 76 7.60 -9.85 14.64
C ARG A 76 8.17 -9.53 13.26
N MET A 77 8.52 -8.27 13.03
CA MET A 77 9.35 -7.83 11.92
C MET A 77 10.83 -8.00 12.30
N TRP A 78 11.55 -8.77 11.49
CA TRP A 78 12.97 -9.00 11.70
C TRP A 78 13.80 -7.88 11.09
N SER A 79 15.00 -7.69 11.63
CA SER A 79 16.05 -6.92 10.96
C SER A 79 16.89 -7.88 10.11
N MET A 80 17.27 -7.45 8.92
CA MET A 80 18.25 -8.17 8.12
C MET A 80 19.67 -7.76 8.55
N GLU A 81 20.62 -8.65 8.33
CA GLU A 81 22.06 -8.37 8.47
C GLU A 81 22.53 -7.62 7.22
N ASP A 82 23.33 -6.57 7.39
CA ASP A 82 23.93 -5.86 6.28
C ASP A 82 25.25 -6.51 5.86
N VAL A 83 25.51 -6.50 4.55
CA VAL A 83 26.77 -6.94 3.94
C VAL A 83 27.26 -5.84 2.99
N PHE A 84 28.54 -5.50 3.07
CA PHE A 84 29.14 -4.36 2.38
C PHE A 84 30.23 -4.76 1.39
N THR A 85 30.74 -5.99 1.48
CA THR A 85 31.80 -6.50 0.62
C THR A 85 31.41 -7.80 -0.09
N LYS A 86 32.10 -8.10 -1.18
CA LYS A 86 31.92 -9.35 -1.91
C LYS A 86 32.24 -10.56 -1.04
N ASP A 87 33.29 -10.48 -0.24
CA ASP A 87 33.74 -11.57 0.63
C ASP A 87 32.68 -11.87 1.70
N GLU A 88 32.07 -10.85 2.32
CA GLU A 88 30.95 -11.03 3.27
C GLU A 88 29.74 -11.71 2.62
N VAL A 89 29.43 -11.37 1.36
CA VAL A 89 28.37 -12.05 0.60
C VAL A 89 28.72 -13.52 0.35
N GLU A 90 29.95 -13.81 -0.05
CA GLU A 90 30.42 -15.19 -0.27
C GLU A 90 30.36 -16.02 1.03
N GLU A 91 30.77 -15.44 2.16
CA GLU A 91 30.65 -16.07 3.49
C GLU A 91 29.19 -16.36 3.88
N TRP A 92 28.28 -15.41 3.62
CA TRP A 92 26.86 -15.59 3.87
C TRP A 92 26.24 -16.69 3.00
N LEU A 93 26.64 -16.78 1.73
CA LEU A 93 26.20 -17.82 0.80
C LEU A 93 26.69 -19.20 1.25
N ASP A 94 27.97 -19.32 1.60
CA ASP A 94 28.56 -20.56 2.11
C ASP A 94 27.89 -21.03 3.41
N ARG A 95 27.63 -20.10 4.33
CA ARG A 95 26.91 -20.38 5.58
C ARG A 95 25.49 -20.88 5.30
N THR A 96 24.79 -20.30 4.33
CA THR A 96 23.46 -20.75 3.91
C THR A 96 23.51 -22.18 3.36
N VAL A 97 24.41 -22.46 2.42
CA VAL A 97 24.55 -23.82 1.83
C VAL A 97 24.88 -24.87 2.89
N LYS A 98 25.73 -24.55 3.86
CA LYS A 98 26.06 -25.46 4.98
C LYS A 98 24.84 -25.78 5.85
N ASN A 99 23.96 -24.81 6.08
CA ASN A 99 22.84 -24.96 7.02
C ASN A 99 21.57 -25.53 6.37
N VAL A 100 21.27 -25.17 5.12
CA VAL A 100 20.01 -25.53 4.45
C VAL A 100 20.19 -26.22 3.10
N GLY A 101 21.43 -26.38 2.62
CA GLY A 101 21.74 -26.92 1.30
C GLY A 101 21.67 -25.86 0.18
N LYS A 102 21.94 -26.29 -1.06
CA LYS A 102 21.84 -25.40 -2.23
C LYS A 102 20.37 -25.07 -2.51
N THR A 103 20.06 -23.78 -2.58
CA THR A 103 18.71 -23.25 -2.81
C THR A 103 18.77 -22.13 -3.85
N PRO A 104 17.69 -21.89 -4.63
CA PRO A 104 17.57 -20.66 -5.40
C PRO A 104 17.54 -19.44 -4.48
N TYR A 105 18.05 -18.32 -5.00
CA TYR A 105 17.98 -17.01 -4.37
C TYR A 105 17.07 -16.09 -5.17
N PHE A 106 16.45 -15.15 -4.48
CA PHE A 106 15.76 -14.02 -5.07
C PHE A 106 16.51 -12.75 -4.67
N CYS A 107 16.66 -11.83 -5.62
CA CYS A 107 17.31 -10.54 -5.39
C CYS A 107 16.32 -9.44 -5.76
N GLU A 108 16.14 -8.49 -4.85
CA GLU A 108 15.31 -7.32 -5.06
C GLU A 108 16.08 -6.06 -4.64
N PRO A 109 15.78 -4.89 -5.24
CA PRO A 109 16.27 -3.62 -4.73
C PRO A 109 15.80 -3.41 -3.29
N LYS A 110 16.72 -3.01 -2.41
CA LYS A 110 16.35 -2.55 -1.07
C LYS A 110 15.86 -1.11 -1.17
N PHE A 111 14.56 -0.92 -1.02
CA PHE A 111 13.98 0.42 -0.92
C PHE A 111 14.44 1.11 0.39
N ASP A 112 14.61 2.43 0.29
CA ASP A 112 14.93 3.31 1.41
C ASP A 112 13.69 4.11 1.75
N GLY A 113 12.89 3.60 2.69
CA GLY A 113 11.62 4.20 3.06
C GLY A 113 11.21 3.87 4.48
N ALA A 114 9.90 3.83 4.71
CA ALA A 114 9.32 3.47 5.99
C ALA A 114 8.65 2.10 5.88
N SER A 115 9.19 1.12 6.59
CA SER A 115 8.60 -0.22 6.66
C SER A 115 7.21 -0.20 7.31
N MET A 116 6.27 -0.86 6.64
CA MET A 116 4.84 -0.82 6.94
C MET A 116 4.24 -2.23 6.96
N ASN A 117 3.35 -2.51 7.91
CA ASN A 117 2.49 -3.69 7.90
C ASN A 117 1.06 -3.30 7.55
N LEU A 118 0.45 -4.05 6.64
CA LEU A 118 -0.91 -3.89 6.18
C LEU A 118 -1.71 -5.12 6.58
N LEU A 119 -2.62 -4.97 7.52
CA LEU A 119 -3.49 -6.04 7.97
C LEU A 119 -4.78 -6.03 7.16
N TYR A 120 -5.03 -7.14 6.48
CA TYR A 120 -6.28 -7.41 5.78
C TYR A 120 -7.06 -8.50 6.52
N GLU A 121 -8.36 -8.29 6.66
CA GLU A 121 -9.31 -9.26 7.19
C GLU A 121 -10.54 -9.30 6.28
N ASN A 122 -10.98 -10.50 5.88
CA ASN A 122 -12.05 -10.68 4.88
C ASN A 122 -11.79 -9.92 3.57
N GLY A 123 -10.51 -9.77 3.23
CA GLY A 123 -10.05 -9.03 2.05
C GLY A 123 -10.23 -7.52 2.15
N LYS A 124 -10.37 -6.92 3.33
CA LYS A 124 -10.44 -5.46 3.53
C LYS A 124 -9.27 -4.97 4.36
N LEU A 125 -8.68 -3.83 4.01
CA LEU A 125 -7.64 -3.18 4.80
C LEU A 125 -8.24 -2.66 6.12
N VAL A 126 -7.93 -3.35 7.22
CA VAL A 126 -8.45 -3.01 8.55
C VAL A 126 -7.46 -2.22 9.39
N ARG A 127 -6.15 -2.38 9.16
CA ARG A 127 -5.12 -1.65 9.91
C ARG A 127 -3.83 -1.50 9.11
N ALA A 128 -3.14 -0.37 9.27
CA ALA A 128 -1.75 -0.21 8.89
C ALA A 128 -0.91 0.21 10.10
N ILE A 129 0.26 -0.42 10.28
CA ILE A 129 1.12 -0.20 11.44
C ILE A 129 2.56 0.03 10.96
N THR A 130 3.20 1.10 11.43
CA THR A 130 4.64 1.33 11.21
C THR A 130 5.48 0.24 11.85
N ARG A 131 6.73 0.05 11.42
CA ARG A 131 7.60 -0.98 12.01
C ARG A 131 7.78 -0.83 13.52
N GLY A 132 8.02 0.39 14.00
CA GLY A 132 8.42 0.67 15.38
C GLY A 132 9.63 -0.17 15.80
N ASP A 133 9.52 -0.91 16.90
CA ASP A 133 10.58 -1.80 17.42
C ASP A 133 10.58 -3.20 16.76
N GLY A 134 9.67 -3.42 15.82
CA GLY A 134 9.45 -4.70 15.13
C GLY A 134 8.47 -5.63 15.83
N VAL A 135 7.99 -5.31 17.03
CA VAL A 135 6.89 -6.02 17.74
C VAL A 135 5.66 -5.13 17.84
N GLU A 136 5.87 -3.84 18.11
CA GLU A 136 4.84 -2.81 18.20
C GLU A 136 5.28 -1.58 17.41
N GLY A 137 4.30 -0.93 16.76
CA GLY A 137 4.49 0.32 16.06
C GLY A 137 3.28 1.22 16.23
N GLU A 138 3.21 2.25 15.39
CA GLU A 138 2.14 3.25 15.40
C GLU A 138 1.09 2.90 14.35
N GLU A 139 -0.17 2.97 14.72
CA GLU A 139 -1.30 2.78 13.83
C GLU A 139 -1.53 4.03 12.98
N VAL A 140 -1.36 3.87 11.66
CA VAL A 140 -1.37 4.95 10.66
C VAL A 140 -2.32 4.62 9.50
N THR A 141 -3.40 3.88 9.78
CA THR A 141 -4.29 3.33 8.73
C THR A 141 -4.91 4.44 7.88
N ASP A 142 -5.33 5.53 8.51
CA ASP A 142 -5.98 6.64 7.78
C ASP A 142 -5.01 7.31 6.81
N ASN A 143 -3.74 7.47 7.18
CA ASN A 143 -2.70 7.97 6.29
C ASN A 143 -2.43 6.99 5.15
N VAL A 144 -2.32 5.70 5.45
CA VAL A 144 -2.02 4.66 4.46
C VAL A 144 -3.16 4.48 3.44
N ARG A 145 -4.42 4.68 3.83
CA ARG A 145 -5.56 4.65 2.89
C ARG A 145 -5.44 5.68 1.76
N THR A 146 -4.74 6.78 2.01
CA THR A 146 -4.47 7.83 1.00
C THR A 146 -3.42 7.40 -0.03
N ILE A 147 -2.59 6.40 0.27
CA ILE A 147 -1.56 5.88 -0.65
C ILE A 147 -2.26 5.07 -1.74
N ARG A 148 -2.26 5.59 -2.97
CA ARG A 148 -3.06 5.03 -4.07
C ARG A 148 -2.63 3.63 -4.50
N SER A 149 -1.34 3.31 -4.40
CA SER A 149 -0.80 1.97 -4.70
C SER A 149 -1.18 0.91 -3.65
N VAL A 150 -1.69 1.32 -2.47
CA VAL A 150 -2.18 0.38 -1.46
C VAL A 150 -3.63 0.00 -1.78
N PRO A 151 -3.95 -1.27 -2.04
CA PRO A 151 -5.32 -1.70 -2.30
C PRO A 151 -6.15 -1.65 -1.00
N LEU A 152 -7.34 -1.06 -1.05
CA LEU A 152 -8.27 -1.07 0.10
C LEU A 152 -8.93 -2.44 0.28
N THR A 153 -9.04 -3.21 -0.79
CA THR A 153 -9.59 -4.55 -0.84
C THR A 153 -8.70 -5.50 -1.63
N ILE A 154 -8.67 -6.76 -1.23
CA ILE A 154 -7.93 -7.83 -1.90
C ILE A 154 -8.82 -9.08 -2.05
N GLU A 155 -8.44 -9.95 -2.99
CA GLU A 155 -9.16 -11.21 -3.22
C GLU A 155 -9.02 -12.20 -2.05
N TYR A 156 -7.86 -12.21 -1.38
CA TYR A 156 -7.58 -13.07 -0.25
C TYR A 156 -8.51 -12.77 0.94
N LYS A 157 -9.27 -13.77 1.41
CA LYS A 157 -10.33 -13.56 2.42
C LYS A 157 -9.94 -13.91 3.85
N GLU A 158 -8.86 -14.64 4.07
CA GLU A 158 -8.42 -14.91 5.44
C GLU A 158 -7.63 -13.72 6.03
N LEU A 159 -7.31 -13.80 7.31
CA LEU A 159 -6.48 -12.81 7.99
C LEU A 159 -5.05 -12.87 7.43
N ILE A 160 -4.55 -11.76 6.89
CA ILE A 160 -3.18 -11.66 6.37
C ILE A 160 -2.54 -10.33 6.71
N GLU A 161 -1.29 -10.37 7.15
CA GLU A 161 -0.45 -9.21 7.39
C GLU A 161 0.62 -9.13 6.29
N ILE A 162 0.47 -8.16 5.39
CA ILE A 162 1.38 -7.92 4.26
C ILE A 162 2.41 -6.86 4.68
N ARG A 163 3.67 -7.07 4.31
CA ARG A 163 4.77 -6.15 4.63
C ARG A 163 5.24 -5.45 3.36
N GLY A 164 5.50 -4.15 3.47
CA GLY A 164 6.02 -3.34 2.38
C GLY A 164 6.80 -2.15 2.88
N GLU A 165 7.33 -1.39 1.94
CA GLU A 165 8.06 -0.15 2.19
C GLU A 165 7.28 1.02 1.61
N VAL A 166 6.99 2.03 2.44
CA VAL A 166 6.41 3.30 1.96
C VAL A 166 7.55 4.21 1.56
N VAL A 167 7.56 4.65 0.31
CA VAL A 167 8.59 5.50 -0.27
C VAL A 167 7.96 6.76 -0.87
N ILE A 168 8.77 7.81 -1.00
CA ILE A 168 8.45 8.98 -1.80
C ILE A 168 9.25 8.92 -3.11
N ARG A 169 8.62 9.25 -4.26
CA ARG A 169 9.36 9.35 -5.52
C ARG A 169 10.37 10.50 -5.42
N LYS A 170 11.50 10.39 -6.10
CA LYS A 170 12.56 11.43 -6.05
C LYS A 170 12.04 12.78 -6.52
N ASP A 171 11.29 12.81 -7.62
CA ASP A 171 10.74 14.06 -8.16
C ASP A 171 9.73 14.70 -7.20
N ASP A 172 8.89 13.91 -6.53
CA ASP A 172 7.97 14.39 -5.49
C ASP A 172 8.73 14.96 -4.28
N PHE A 173 9.84 14.32 -3.89
CA PHE A 173 10.69 14.80 -2.81
C PHE A 173 11.37 16.13 -3.15
N GLU A 174 11.85 16.31 -4.38
CA GLU A 174 12.44 17.58 -4.83
C GLU A 174 11.42 18.73 -4.88
N ILE A 175 10.15 18.45 -5.21
CA ILE A 175 9.08 19.45 -5.21
C ILE A 175 8.79 19.98 -3.78
N ILE A 176 8.99 19.16 -2.76
CA ILE A 176 8.69 19.50 -1.36
C ILE A 176 9.83 20.34 -0.71
N ASN A 177 11.06 20.23 -1.21
CA ASN A 177 12.23 20.93 -0.67
C ASN A 177 12.40 22.35 -1.23
#